data_AF-A0A8J2KG37-F1
#
_entry.id   AF-A0A8J2KG37-F1
#
_cell.length_a   1.000
_cell.length_b   1.000
_cell.length_c   1.000
_cell.angle_alpha   90.00
_cell.angle_beta   90.00
_cell.angle_gamma   90.00
#
_symmetry.space_group_name_H-M   'P 1'
#
loop_
_entity.id
_entity.type
_entity.pdbx_description
1 polymer ?
#
loop_
_entity_poly.entity_id
_entity_poly.type
_entity_poly.pdbx_seq_one_letter_code
_entity_poly.pdbx_strand_id
1 'polypeptide(L)'
;MELPQPPQDEDLRNIIDKLAVFVARNGVEFETMTKQKQRDNPRFAFLFGGEFYNYYMYRVTTEQAVLRHRTMRQQQQQTNQIGTGGQGPFQHFGGGAPRMQQPSGQNPFDMSQ
;
A
#
# COMPACT_ATOMS: atom_id res chain seq x y z
N MET A 1 0.53 1.04 -18.88
CA MET A 1 -0.51 0.15 -18.30
C MET A 1 -1.83 0.66 -18.81
N GLU A 2 -2.50 -0.12 -19.65
CA GLU A 2 -3.86 0.19 -20.05
C GLU A 2 -4.74 0.16 -18.79
N LEU A 3 -5.45 1.24 -18.52
CA LEU A 3 -6.35 1.31 -17.38
C LEU A 3 -7.53 0.36 -17.65
N PRO A 4 -7.90 -0.51 -16.71
CA PRO A 4 -9.00 -1.42 -16.93
C PRO A 4 -10.30 -0.63 -17.19
N GLN A 5 -11.06 -1.04 -18.20
CA GLN A 5 -12.27 -0.34 -18.58
C GLN A 5 -13.33 -0.47 -17.48
N PRO A 6 -13.95 0.64 -17.02
CA PRO A 6 -15.05 0.58 -16.09
C PRO A 6 -16.29 -0.02 -16.78
N PRO A 7 -17.20 -0.66 -16.02
CA PRO A 7 -18.49 -1.04 -16.56
C PRO A 7 -19.27 0.16 -17.11
N GLN A 8 -19.96 -0.04 -18.24
CA GLN A 8 -20.89 0.94 -18.79
C GLN A 8 -22.13 1.11 -17.90
N ASP A 9 -22.50 0.04 -17.19
CA ASP A 9 -23.61 0.02 -16.24
C ASP A 9 -23.20 0.73 -14.94
N GLU A 10 -23.85 1.85 -14.64
CA GLU A 10 -23.54 2.68 -13.47
C GLU A 10 -23.82 1.94 -12.15
N ASP A 11 -24.87 1.12 -12.09
CA ASP A 11 -25.17 0.32 -10.90
C ASP A 11 -24.05 -0.68 -10.62
N LEU A 12 -23.58 -1.39 -11.64
CA LEU A 12 -22.47 -2.34 -11.54
C LEU A 12 -21.18 -1.64 -11.15
N ARG A 13 -20.86 -0.50 -11.78
CA ARG A 13 -19.70 0.31 -11.41
C ARG A 13 -19.76 0.74 -9.95
N ASN A 14 -20.91 1.22 -9.49
CA ASN A 14 -21.12 1.62 -8.10
C ASN A 14 -20.94 0.44 -7.12
N ILE A 15 -21.42 -0.76 -7.49
CA ILE A 15 -21.23 -1.96 -6.68
C ILE A 15 -19.74 -2.31 -6.56
N ILE A 16 -19.01 -2.30 -7.68
CA ILE A 16 -17.57 -2.60 -7.71
C ILE A 16 -16.80 -1.57 -6.88
N ASP A 17 -17.06 -0.28 -7.10
CA ASP A 17 -16.37 0.82 -6.39
C ASP A 17 -16.63 0.74 -4.88
N LYS A 18 -17.89 0.54 -4.45
CA LYS A 18 -18.24 0.38 -3.03
C LYS A 18 -17.55 -0.83 -2.41
N LEU A 19 -17.53 -1.96 -3.12
CA LEU A 19 -16.88 -3.18 -2.62
C LEU A 19 -15.37 -2.99 -2.53
N ALA A 20 -14.75 -2.35 -3.52
CA ALA A 20 -13.32 -2.11 -3.53
C ALA A 20 -12.87 -1.25 -2.33
N VAL A 21 -13.59 -0.17 -2.04
CA VAL A 21 -13.35 0.66 -0.84
C VAL A 21 -13.52 -0.17 0.44
N PHE A 22 -14.56 -1.01 0.49
CA PHE A 22 -14.83 -1.83 1.66
C PHE A 22 -13.72 -2.87 1.91
N VAL A 23 -13.27 -3.57 0.87
CA VAL A 23 -12.18 -4.56 0.96
C VAL A 23 -10.84 -3.88 1.23
N ALA A 24 -10.57 -2.72 0.62
CA ALA A 24 -9.35 -1.96 0.87
C ALA A 24 -9.19 -1.54 2.34
N ARG A 25 -10.31 -1.24 3.02
CA ARG A 25 -10.33 -0.83 4.43
C ARG A 25 -10.32 -1.99 5.41
N ASN A 26 -11.09 -3.05 5.13
CA ASN A 26 -11.29 -4.16 6.07
C ASN A 26 -10.39 -5.37 5.80
N GLY A 27 -9.75 -5.43 4.63
CA GLY A 27 -8.87 -6.52 4.23
C GLY A 27 -9.55 -7.57 3.34
N VAL A 28 -8.71 -8.50 2.87
CA VAL A 28 -9.09 -9.55 1.91
C VAL A 28 -10.04 -10.61 2.48
N GLU A 29 -10.12 -10.74 3.81
CA GLU A 29 -11.07 -11.65 4.47
C GLU A 29 -12.52 -11.29 4.11
N PHE A 30 -12.84 -10.00 4.07
CA PHE A 30 -14.16 -9.52 3.66
C PHE A 30 -14.46 -9.77 2.19
N GLU A 31 -13.45 -9.75 1.32
CA GLU A 31 -13.63 -10.19 -0.06
C GLU A 31 -14.04 -11.66 -0.11
N THR A 32 -13.34 -12.51 0.63
CA THR A 32 -13.62 -13.95 0.67
C THR A 32 -15.02 -14.24 1.23
N MET A 33 -15.41 -13.55 2.30
CA MET A 33 -16.76 -13.66 2.87
C MET A 33 -17.83 -13.17 1.87
N THR A 34 -17.58 -12.06 1.17
CA THR A 34 -18.52 -11.52 0.17
C THR A 34 -18.67 -12.45 -1.01
N LYS A 35 -17.55 -13.02 -1.50
CA LYS A 35 -17.55 -14.09 -2.51
C LYS A 35 -18.45 -15.25 -2.08
N GLN A 36 -18.25 -15.81 -0.89
CA GLN A 36 -19.08 -16.93 -0.44
C GLN A 36 -20.57 -16.57 -0.32
N LYS A 37 -20.90 -15.39 0.24
CA LYS A 37 -22.29 -14.95 0.43
C LYS A 37 -23.01 -14.59 -0.87
N GLN A 38 -22.29 -14.10 -1.88
CA GLN A 38 -22.87 -13.58 -3.12
C GLN A 38 -22.61 -14.49 -4.33
N ARG A 39 -22.30 -15.77 -4.08
CA ARG A 39 -21.98 -16.74 -5.15
C ARG A 39 -23.08 -16.89 -6.18
N ASP A 40 -24.34 -16.84 -5.75
CA ASP A 40 -25.50 -16.98 -6.63
C ASP A 40 -26.02 -15.62 -7.16
N ASN A 41 -25.33 -14.52 -6.87
CA ASN A 41 -25.74 -13.18 -7.28
C ASN A 41 -24.97 -12.72 -8.53
N PRO A 42 -25.64 -12.55 -9.69
CA PRO A 42 -24.97 -12.12 -10.91
C PRO A 42 -24.35 -10.72 -10.81
N ARG A 43 -24.85 -9.86 -9.91
CA ARG A 43 -24.24 -8.54 -9.66
C ARG A 43 -22.83 -8.63 -9.05
N PHE A 44 -22.48 -9.76 -8.44
CA PHE A 44 -21.16 -10.03 -7.88
C PHE A 44 -20.38 -11.06 -8.71
N ALA A 45 -20.86 -11.42 -9.91
CA ALA A 45 -20.17 -12.38 -10.78
C ALA A 45 -18.73 -11.95 -11.10
N PHE A 46 -18.46 -10.64 -11.17
CA PHE A 46 -17.12 -10.07 -11.38
C PHE A 46 -16.09 -10.52 -10.33
N LEU A 47 -16.52 -10.95 -9.14
CA LEU A 47 -15.62 -11.46 -8.11
C LEU A 47 -15.03 -12.83 -8.47
N PHE A 48 -15.74 -13.62 -9.26
CA PHE A 48 -15.33 -14.97 -9.66
C PHE A 48 -14.55 -14.98 -10.98
N GLY A 49 -14.28 -13.80 -11.54
CA GLY A 49 -13.63 -13.62 -12.83
C GLY A 49 -14.49 -12.78 -13.77
N GLY A 50 -14.14 -12.81 -15.06
CA GLY A 50 -14.82 -12.02 -16.08
C GLY A 50 -14.16 -10.67 -16.33
N GLU A 51 -14.77 -9.88 -17.21
CA GLU A 51 -14.19 -8.68 -17.80
C GLU A 51 -13.89 -7.59 -16.77
N PHE A 52 -14.74 -7.46 -15.75
CA PHE A 52 -14.62 -6.41 -14.73
C PHE A 52 -13.77 -6.79 -13.51
N TYR A 53 -13.24 -8.02 -13.46
CA TYR A 53 -12.36 -8.44 -12.36
C TYR A 53 -11.09 -7.58 -12.29
N ASN A 54 -10.51 -7.23 -13.45
CA ASN A 54 -9.34 -6.36 -13.53
C ASN A 54 -9.64 -4.94 -13.02
N TYR A 55 -10.82 -4.40 -13.35
CA TYR A 55 -11.26 -3.10 -12.85
C TYR A 55 -11.44 -3.12 -11.33
N TYR A 56 -12.08 -4.18 -10.79
CA TYR A 56 -12.21 -4.37 -9.34
C TYR A 56 -10.84 -4.43 -8.63
N MET A 57 -9.89 -5.23 -9.13
CA MET A 57 -8.54 -5.35 -8.54
C MET A 57 -7.77 -4.03 -8.57
N TYR A 58 -7.87 -3.30 -9.68
CA TYR A 58 -7.28 -1.97 -9.80
C TYR A 58 -7.88 -0.99 -8.77
N ARG A 59 -9.22 -1.01 -8.60
CA ARG A 59 -9.88 -0.18 -7.58
C ARG A 59 -9.41 -0.54 -6.18
N VAL A 60 -9.41 -1.81 -5.79
CA VAL A 60 -8.94 -2.24 -4.45
C VAL A 60 -7.52 -1.75 -4.19
N THR A 61 -6.61 -1.96 -5.15
CA THR A 61 -5.21 -1.56 -5.02
C THR A 61 -5.05 -0.04 -4.90
N THR A 62 -5.82 0.71 -5.70
CA THR A 62 -5.84 2.17 -5.66
C THR A 62 -6.31 2.68 -4.30
N GLU A 63 -7.43 2.16 -3.80
CA GLU A 63 -7.97 2.55 -2.49
C GLU A 63 -6.99 2.20 -1.35
N GLN A 64 -6.36 1.02 -1.40
CA GLN A 64 -5.33 0.62 -0.42
C GLN A 64 -4.11 1.55 -0.45
N ALA A 65 -3.64 1.91 -1.65
CA ALA A 65 -2.52 2.83 -1.83
C ALA A 65 -2.84 4.23 -1.29
N VAL A 66 -4.05 4.73 -1.54
CA VAL A 66 -4.52 6.01 -0.99
C VAL A 66 -4.56 5.98 0.54
N LEU A 67 -5.12 4.91 1.13
CA LEU A 67 -5.16 4.76 2.59
C LEU A 67 -3.76 4.71 3.19
N ARG A 68 -2.84 3.93 2.60
CA ARG A 68 -1.44 3.86 3.03
C ARG A 68 -0.75 5.21 2.92
N HIS A 69 -0.91 5.91 1.81
CA HIS A 69 -0.31 7.23 1.61
C HIS A 69 -0.85 8.26 2.61
N ARG A 70 -2.15 8.22 2.90
CA ARG A 70 -2.79 9.09 3.90
C ARG A 70 -2.23 8.85 5.29
N THR A 71 -2.07 7.59 5.70
CA THR A 71 -1.49 7.23 7.01
C THR A 71 -0.03 7.69 7.11
N MET A 72 0.78 7.50 6.07
CA MET A 72 2.18 7.97 6.07
C MET A 72 2.29 9.50 6.19
N ARG A 73 1.44 10.24 5.46
CA ARG A 73 1.43 11.72 5.51
C ARG A 73 1.07 12.26 6.90
N GLN A 74 0.20 11.57 7.63
CA GLN A 74 -0.13 11.96 9.02
C GLN A 74 1.04 11.75 9.98
N GLN A 75 1.85 10.70 9.78
CA GLN A 75 2.98 10.41 10.67
C GLN A 75 4.14 11.40 10.48
N GLN A 76 4.33 11.91 9.25
CA GLN A 76 5.40 12.87 8.94
C GLN A 76 5.16 14.28 9.51
N GLN A 77 3.90 14.67 9.75
CA GLN A 77 3.57 15.96 10.39
C GLN A 77 3.86 15.99 11.89
N GLN A 78 4.04 14.84 12.54
CA GLN A 78 4.28 14.77 13.99
C GLN A 78 5.77 14.93 14.38
N THR A 79 6.71 14.75 13.44
CA THR A 79 8.15 14.94 13.68
C THR A 79 8.60 16.41 13.60
N ASN A 80 7.78 17.33 13.07
CA ASN A 80 8.20 18.71 12.80
C ASN A 80 7.96 19.70 13.97
N GLN A 81 7.90 19.21 15.22
CA GLN A 81 7.59 20.02 16.41
C GLN A 81 8.60 19.93 17.58
N ILE A 82 9.80 19.38 17.39
CA ILE A 82 10.91 19.57 18.36
C ILE A 82 12.01 20.37 17.68
N GLY A 83 11.83 21.70 17.59
CA GLY A 83 12.82 22.54 16.92
C GLY A 83 12.50 24.02 16.82
N THR A 84 11.78 24.59 17.80
CA THR A 84 11.67 26.05 17.88
C THR A 84 11.82 26.51 19.32
N GLY A 85 12.99 27.07 19.64
CA GLY A 85 13.17 27.98 20.76
C GLY A 85 14.51 27.83 21.49
N GLY A 86 15.52 28.63 21.13
CA GLY A 86 16.66 28.88 22.00
C GLY A 86 17.98 29.14 21.28
N GLN A 87 18.33 30.41 21.11
CA GLN A 87 19.64 30.86 20.67
C GLN A 87 20.72 30.51 21.70
N GLY A 88 21.88 30.05 21.23
CA GLY A 88 23.12 29.99 22.01
C GLY A 88 24.29 29.67 21.07
N PRO A 89 25.31 30.53 20.93
CA PRO A 89 26.44 30.27 20.05
C PRO A 89 27.55 29.60 20.86
N PHE A 90 27.65 28.26 20.84
CA PHE A 90 28.82 27.57 21.39
C PHE A 90 29.22 26.38 20.53
N GLN A 91 30.36 26.52 19.88
CA GLN A 91 31.12 25.42 19.30
C GLN A 91 31.50 24.46 20.44
N HIS A 92 31.07 23.20 20.37
CA HIS A 92 31.70 22.14 21.15
C HIS A 92 31.72 20.82 20.36
N PHE A 93 32.95 20.33 20.18
CA PHE A 93 33.29 19.02 19.65
C PHE A 93 32.63 17.90 20.46
N GLY A 94 32.20 16.83 19.79
CA GLY A 94 32.03 15.53 20.43
C GLY A 94 30.82 14.75 19.92
N GLY A 95 31.08 13.62 19.25
CA GLY A 95 30.05 12.60 19.05
C GLY A 95 30.17 11.80 17.75
N GLY A 96 31.13 10.89 17.71
CA GLY A 96 31.14 9.61 16.96
C GLY A 96 30.41 9.52 15.61
N ALA A 97 31.19 9.31 14.56
CA ALA A 97 30.70 8.82 13.27
C ALA A 97 29.90 7.51 13.43
N PRO A 98 28.81 7.29 12.65
CA PRO A 98 28.18 5.98 12.58
C PRO A 98 29.14 5.02 11.87
N ARG A 99 29.71 4.05 12.60
CA ARG A 99 30.49 2.97 12.01
C ARG A 99 29.58 2.16 11.09
N MET A 100 29.85 2.23 9.79
CA MET A 100 29.36 1.28 8.80
C MET A 100 29.94 -0.10 9.15
N GLN A 101 29.08 -1.04 9.55
CA GLN A 101 29.44 -2.44 9.70
C GLN A 101 29.36 -3.08 8.30
N GLN A 102 30.49 -3.22 7.63
CA GLN A 102 30.62 -4.11 6.47
C GLN A 102 30.52 -5.55 6.97
N PRO A 103 29.63 -6.41 6.45
CA PRO A 103 29.75 -7.84 6.67
C PRO A 103 30.90 -8.37 5.80
N SER A 104 32.01 -8.66 6.46
CA SER A 104 33.16 -9.37 5.91
C SER A 104 32.76 -10.80 5.53
N GLY A 105 32.19 -10.98 4.34
CA GLY A 105 32.10 -12.27 3.67
C GLY A 105 33.37 -12.52 2.87
N GLN A 106 34.44 -12.94 3.54
CA GLN A 106 35.56 -13.61 2.86
C GLN A 106 35.01 -14.86 2.19
N ASN A 107 34.96 -14.88 0.85
CA ASN A 107 34.89 -16.12 0.10
C ASN A 107 36.29 -16.72 0.05
N PRO A 108 36.54 -17.87 0.69
CA PRO A 108 37.82 -18.55 0.59
C PRO A 108 37.78 -19.39 -0.71
N PHE A 109 38.69 -19.13 -1.64
CA PHE A 109 39.00 -20.01 -2.77
C PHE A 109 37.87 -20.27 -3.79
N ASP A 110 37.67 -19.33 -4.72
CA ASP A 110 37.29 -19.69 -6.10
C ASP A 110 38.56 -19.68 -6.94
N MET A 111 39.29 -20.80 -6.86
CA MET A 111 40.47 -21.09 -7.67
C MET A 111 40.02 -21.94 -8.86
N SER A 112 39.67 -21.29 -9.96
CA SER A 112 39.64 -21.92 -11.29
C SER A 112 39.63 -20.87 -12.40
N GLN A 113 40.82 -20.54 -12.91
CA GLN A 113 41.24 -20.53 -14.33
C GLN A 113 42.62 -19.88 -14.43
#